data_AF-A0A6S6W5P6-F1
#
_entry.id   AF-A0A6S6W5P6-F1
#
_cell.length_a   1.000
_cell.length_b   1.000
_cell.length_c   1.000
_cell.angle_alpha   90.00
_cell.angle_beta   90.00
_cell.angle_gamma   90.00
#
_symmetry.space_group_name_H-M   'P 1'
#
loop_
_entity.id
_entity.type
_entity.pdbx_description
1 polymer ?
#
loop_
_entity_poly.entity_id
_entity_poly.type
_entity_poly.pdbx_seq_one_letter_code
_entity_poly.pdbx_strand_id
1 'polypeptide(L)'
;MSGEEKWVTKHCNAEALIGRMGDLGNREDLGLRLVKHSSVSGCSTHEDDITQHHHRQPTARETLSIANWRIRIMASQRIFQLGLRRVAAPSLRVQPAGRLMQRRLAATGNASQSEAAQILAKQRLNRPVSPHLAIYRPQITWLASSLNRITGIVLSGSLYLFGIAYLVAPYTGWHLETQSMVATVAAWPAAVKAGLKAFYAFPFFFHSLNGLRHLAWDVGVGFKNQQVIRTGWGVVGLTAVMGLYYTFAG
;
A
#
# COMPACT_ATOMS: atom_id res chain seq x y z
N MET A 1 12.64 16.47 -14.79
CA MET A 1 13.84 15.90 -14.13
C MET A 1 13.38 14.67 -13.36
N SER A 2 13.41 13.52 -14.04
CA SER A 2 13.15 12.20 -13.45
C SER A 2 14.49 11.57 -13.10
N GLY A 3 14.65 11.11 -11.86
CA GLY A 3 15.77 10.28 -11.44
C GLY A 3 15.22 9.06 -10.71
N GLU A 4 15.23 7.91 -11.38
CA GLU A 4 15.05 6.58 -10.79
C GLU A 4 16.35 6.16 -10.09
N GLU A 5 16.27 5.72 -8.83
CA GLU A 5 17.34 5.00 -8.14
C GLU A 5 16.93 3.54 -7.93
N LYS A 6 17.74 2.63 -8.50
CA LYS A 6 17.63 1.18 -8.32
C LYS A 6 18.41 0.76 -7.07
N TRP A 7 17.75 0.09 -6.13
CA TRP A 7 18.39 -0.52 -4.97
C TRP A 7 18.95 -1.90 -5.32
N VAL A 8 20.22 -2.09 -4.99
CA VAL A 8 20.98 -3.34 -5.03
C VAL A 8 20.68 -4.14 -3.76
N THR A 9 20.11 -5.34 -3.89
CA THR A 9 20.03 -6.32 -2.80
C THR A 9 21.17 -7.33 -2.90
N LYS A 10 22.10 -7.26 -1.94
CA LYS A 10 22.99 -8.37 -1.54
C LYS A 10 22.25 -9.30 -0.57
N HIS A 11 22.96 -10.34 -0.09
CA HIS A 11 22.62 -11.42 0.87
C HIS A 11 22.31 -12.74 0.15
N CYS A 12 22.83 -13.91 0.55
CA CYS A 12 23.86 -14.32 1.50
C CYS A 12 24.20 -15.77 1.10
N ASN A 13 25.49 -16.14 1.11
CA ASN A 13 25.92 -17.52 0.87
C ASN A 13 25.68 -18.39 2.11
N ALA A 14 25.31 -19.65 1.88
CA ALA A 14 25.58 -20.76 2.80
C ALA A 14 26.20 -21.91 1.99
N GLU A 15 27.45 -22.20 2.33
CA GLU A 15 28.21 -23.46 2.17
C GLU A 15 27.34 -24.70 2.48
N ALA A 16 27.62 -25.94 2.12
CA ALA A 16 28.68 -26.71 1.45
C ALA A 16 28.01 -28.08 1.17
N LEU A 17 28.48 -28.98 0.31
CA LEU A 17 29.61 -29.88 0.53
C LEU A 17 29.64 -30.86 -0.67
N ILE A 18 30.84 -31.09 -1.21
CA ILE A 18 31.47 -32.41 -1.46
C ILE A 18 30.58 -33.51 -2.10
N GLY A 19 30.92 -34.17 -3.21
CA GLY A 19 32.21 -34.36 -3.87
C GLY A 19 32.06 -35.33 -5.05
N ARG A 20 33.12 -35.38 -5.86
CA ARG A 20 33.29 -36.14 -7.11
C ARG A 20 33.33 -37.65 -6.90
N MET A 21 32.80 -38.40 -7.87
CA MET A 21 33.36 -39.61 -8.52
C MET A 21 32.18 -40.25 -9.29
N GLY A 22 32.23 -40.61 -10.57
CA GLY A 22 33.37 -41.00 -11.39
C GLY A 22 33.33 -42.50 -11.65
N ASP A 23 32.50 -42.91 -12.62
CA ASP A 23 32.66 -44.04 -13.54
C ASP A 23 32.48 -45.51 -13.04
N LEU A 24 32.08 -46.35 -14.00
CA LEU A 24 31.93 -47.82 -14.03
C LEU A 24 30.63 -48.35 -13.37
N GLY A 25 29.88 -49.29 -13.91
CA GLY A 25 30.11 -50.25 -14.99
C GLY A 25 29.09 -51.38 -14.79
N ASN A 26 28.49 -51.82 -15.89
CA ASN A 26 27.44 -52.82 -16.04
C ASN A 26 27.70 -54.17 -15.30
N ARG A 27 26.70 -54.76 -14.62
CA ARG A 27 26.36 -56.22 -14.58
C ARG A 27 25.33 -56.59 -13.49
N GLU A 28 24.16 -57.02 -13.96
CA GLU A 28 23.39 -58.22 -13.65
C GLU A 28 23.38 -58.85 -12.22
N ASP A 29 22.14 -59.08 -11.78
CA ASP A 29 21.63 -60.19 -10.98
C ASP A 29 22.27 -60.53 -9.63
N LEU A 30 21.48 -60.29 -8.57
CA LEU A 30 21.21 -61.30 -7.53
C LEU A 30 19.90 -60.95 -6.83
N GLY A 31 18.85 -61.67 -7.21
CA GLY A 31 17.56 -61.64 -6.56
C GLY A 31 17.51 -62.48 -5.28
N LEU A 32 16.28 -62.49 -4.75
CA LEU A 32 15.67 -63.42 -3.81
C LEU A 32 15.62 -63.03 -2.32
N ARG A 33 14.35 -62.93 -1.90
CA ARG A 33 13.74 -63.20 -0.57
C ARG A 33 13.46 -61.95 0.28
N LEU A 34 12.26 -61.75 0.82
CA LEU A 34 10.96 -62.42 0.71
C LEU A 34 9.98 -61.54 1.54
N VAL A 35 8.69 -61.58 1.20
CA VAL A 35 7.50 -61.42 2.08
C VAL A 35 6.83 -60.04 2.23
N LYS A 36 5.73 -59.92 1.44
CA LYS A 36 4.33 -59.55 1.78
C LYS A 36 4.05 -58.18 2.43
N HIS A 37 3.01 -57.41 2.09
CA HIS A 37 1.86 -57.43 1.15
C HIS A 37 1.36 -55.96 1.13
N SER A 38 1.28 -55.26 0.00
CA SER A 38 0.11 -55.08 -0.90
C SER A 38 -1.03 -54.17 -0.39
N SER A 39 -1.12 -52.95 -0.96
CA SER A 39 -2.33 -52.26 -1.51
C SER A 39 -1.95 -50.78 -1.76
N VAL A 40 -1.48 -50.32 -2.92
CA VAL A 40 -2.11 -50.07 -4.25
C VAL A 40 -3.30 -49.10 -4.24
N SER A 41 -3.03 -47.85 -4.64
CA SER A 41 -3.65 -47.08 -5.75
C SER A 41 -3.37 -45.57 -5.51
N GLY A 42 -2.94 -44.71 -6.44
CA GLY A 42 -2.60 -44.75 -7.86
C GLY A 42 -2.54 -43.31 -8.39
N CYS A 43 -1.91 -43.11 -9.57
CA CYS A 43 -1.65 -41.87 -10.36
C CYS A 43 -0.44 -41.02 -9.89
N SER A 44 0.74 -40.97 -10.54
CA SER A 44 1.10 -40.83 -11.98
C SER A 44 0.43 -39.60 -12.61
N THR A 45 1.07 -38.61 -13.22
CA THR A 45 2.36 -38.48 -13.92
C THR A 45 2.53 -37.00 -14.31
N HIS A 46 3.70 -36.67 -14.88
CA HIS A 46 3.88 -35.61 -15.90
C HIS A 46 4.21 -34.20 -15.41
N GLU A 47 5.41 -34.06 -14.87
CA GLU A 47 6.15 -32.80 -14.89
C GLU A 47 7.02 -32.82 -16.16
N ASP A 48 6.54 -32.28 -17.28
CA ASP A 48 7.38 -31.93 -18.43
C ASP A 48 6.68 -30.86 -19.28
N ASP A 49 7.46 -29.85 -19.61
CA ASP A 49 7.30 -28.88 -20.69
C ASP A 49 6.32 -27.70 -20.48
N ILE A 50 6.88 -26.50 -20.28
CA ILE A 50 6.53 -25.21 -20.92
C ILE A 50 7.26 -24.11 -20.13
N THR A 51 8.41 -23.64 -20.65
CA THR A 51 8.82 -22.23 -20.77
C THR A 51 10.30 -22.12 -21.19
N GLN A 52 10.62 -22.57 -22.40
CA GLN A 52 11.80 -22.06 -23.11
C GLN A 52 11.51 -20.63 -23.60
N HIS A 53 11.89 -19.61 -22.82
CA HIS A 53 12.03 -18.26 -23.34
C HIS A 53 13.42 -18.08 -23.95
N HIS A 54 13.51 -18.23 -25.27
CA HIS A 54 14.69 -17.90 -26.06
C HIS A 54 15.07 -16.41 -25.92
N HIS A 55 16.20 -16.14 -25.26
CA HIS A 55 16.89 -14.85 -25.37
C HIS A 55 17.58 -14.75 -26.74
N ARG A 56 16.98 -13.99 -27.66
CA ARG A 56 17.57 -13.65 -28.97
C ARG A 56 18.69 -12.63 -28.77
N GLN A 57 19.93 -12.95 -29.15
CA GLN A 57 21.01 -11.95 -29.21
C GLN A 57 20.79 -11.02 -30.42
N PRO A 58 20.94 -9.69 -30.25
CA PRO A 58 20.71 -8.73 -31.32
C PRO A 58 21.81 -8.80 -32.38
N THR A 59 21.43 -8.63 -33.64
CA THR A 59 22.32 -8.76 -34.81
C THR A 59 23.10 -7.47 -35.08
N ALA A 60 24.24 -7.57 -35.78
CA ALA A 60 25.19 -6.48 -36.03
C ALA A 60 24.64 -5.23 -36.74
N ARG A 61 23.41 -5.26 -37.28
CA ARG A 61 22.71 -4.06 -37.81
C ARG A 61 21.99 -3.25 -36.72
N GLU A 62 21.59 -3.87 -35.62
CA GLU A 62 20.87 -3.19 -34.51
C GLU A 62 21.83 -2.42 -33.59
N THR A 63 23.10 -2.81 -33.53
CA THR A 63 24.15 -2.11 -32.75
C THR A 63 24.55 -0.77 -33.37
N LEU A 64 24.40 -0.59 -34.68
CA LEU A 64 24.75 0.65 -35.40
C LEU A 64 23.70 1.77 -35.22
N SER A 65 22.45 1.44 -34.93
CA SER A 65 21.39 2.42 -34.64
C SER A 65 21.55 3.04 -33.24
N ILE A 66 22.02 2.25 -32.27
CA ILE A 66 22.23 2.69 -30.88
C ILE A 66 23.54 3.51 -30.73
N ALA A 67 24.52 3.27 -31.61
CA ALA A 67 25.77 4.04 -31.64
C ALA A 67 25.59 5.49 -32.14
N ASN A 68 24.54 5.79 -32.90
CA ASN A 68 24.38 7.09 -33.57
C ASN A 68 23.62 8.16 -32.74
N TRP A 69 23.00 7.78 -31.62
CA TRP A 69 22.30 8.71 -30.73
C TRP A 69 23.20 9.35 -29.66
N ARG A 70 24.40 8.82 -29.43
CA ARG A 70 25.32 9.31 -28.38
C ARG A 70 26.33 10.36 -28.87
N ILE A 71 26.38 10.65 -30.18
CA ILE A 71 27.36 11.57 -30.77
C ILE A 71 26.80 13.01 -30.94
N ARG A 72 25.49 13.23 -30.86
CA ARG A 72 24.88 14.55 -31.12
C ARG A 72 24.58 15.43 -29.88
N ILE A 73 25.02 15.05 -28.68
CA ILE A 73 24.80 15.83 -27.43
C ILE A 73 26.11 16.32 -26.76
N MET A 74 27.27 16.13 -27.38
CA MET A 74 28.58 16.53 -26.78
C MET A 74 29.36 17.60 -27.56
N ALA A 75 28.68 18.51 -28.29
CA ALA A 75 29.35 19.50 -29.14
C ALA A 75 28.76 20.92 -29.05
N SER A 76 28.47 21.45 -27.85
CA SER A 76 28.10 22.88 -27.73
C SER A 76 28.57 23.63 -26.48
N GLN A 77 29.49 23.09 -25.65
CA GLN A 77 30.03 23.84 -24.51
C GLN A 77 31.55 23.75 -24.34
N ARG A 78 32.29 23.84 -25.45
CA ARG A 78 33.74 24.05 -25.44
C ARG A 78 34.14 25.13 -26.43
N ILE A 79 33.84 26.39 -26.11
CA ILE A 79 34.60 27.62 -26.48
C ILE A 79 34.05 28.73 -25.57
N PHE A 80 34.47 28.76 -24.31
CA PHE A 80 34.50 29.95 -23.45
C PHE A 80 35.23 29.52 -22.17
N GLN A 81 36.10 30.36 -21.61
CA GLN A 81 36.94 30.10 -20.43
C GLN A 81 38.30 29.41 -20.65
N LEU A 82 38.98 29.70 -21.77
CA LEU A 82 40.45 29.69 -21.83
C LEU A 82 40.93 31.14 -21.93
N GLY A 83 40.95 31.82 -20.79
CA GLY A 83 41.44 33.19 -20.69
C GLY A 83 41.35 33.66 -19.25
N LEU A 84 42.50 33.99 -18.66
CA LEU A 84 42.69 34.47 -17.29
C LEU A 84 42.60 33.41 -16.18
N ARG A 85 43.75 32.80 -15.88
CA ARG A 85 44.32 32.70 -14.51
C ARG A 85 45.68 31.99 -14.56
N ARG A 86 46.65 32.63 -15.20
CA ARG A 86 48.04 32.58 -14.72
C ARG A 86 48.22 33.82 -13.87
N VAL A 87 48.60 33.61 -12.60
CA VAL A 87 49.33 34.50 -11.67
C VAL A 87 48.90 34.11 -10.25
N ALA A 88 49.90 33.94 -9.39
CA ALA A 88 49.85 33.70 -7.94
C ALA A 88 49.50 32.27 -7.48
N ALA A 89 50.52 31.42 -7.47
CA ALA A 89 50.65 30.39 -6.46
C ALA A 89 51.01 31.05 -5.12
N PRO A 90 50.33 30.68 -4.02
CA PRO A 90 50.99 30.52 -2.75
C PRO A 90 50.94 29.04 -2.34
N SER A 91 52.12 28.48 -2.12
CA SER A 91 52.41 27.40 -1.18
C SER A 91 51.29 26.37 -0.94
N LEU A 92 51.44 25.24 -1.62
CA LEU A 92 50.77 23.98 -1.32
C LEU A 92 51.06 23.58 0.14
N ARG A 93 50.24 24.02 1.10
CA ARG A 93 50.18 23.35 2.41
C ARG A 93 49.37 22.08 2.19
N VAL A 94 50.08 20.98 1.96
CA VAL A 94 49.56 19.63 2.21
C VAL A 94 49.25 19.57 3.70
N GLN A 95 48.04 19.96 4.09
CA GLN A 95 47.47 19.45 5.32
C GLN A 95 47.27 17.96 5.06
N PRO A 96 47.86 17.05 5.85
CA PRO A 96 47.34 15.70 5.86
C PRO A 96 45.92 15.85 6.36
N ALA A 97 44.95 15.81 5.45
CA ALA A 97 43.57 15.53 5.79
C ALA A 97 43.56 14.08 6.26
N GLY A 98 44.14 13.85 7.45
CA GLY A 98 43.91 12.64 8.21
C GLY A 98 42.40 12.52 8.24
N ARG A 99 41.88 11.48 7.60
CA ARG A 99 40.52 11.03 7.84
C ARG A 99 40.44 10.81 9.34
N LEU A 100 40.01 11.84 10.08
CA LEU A 100 39.52 11.69 11.42
C LEU A 100 38.25 10.87 11.26
N MET A 101 38.44 9.56 11.13
CA MET A 101 37.41 8.58 11.28
C MET A 101 36.95 8.76 12.71
N GLN A 102 35.92 9.58 12.88
CA GLN A 102 35.31 9.87 14.17
C GLN A 102 34.73 8.56 14.66
N ARG A 103 35.56 7.76 15.34
CA ARG A 103 35.18 6.51 15.96
C ARG A 103 34.25 6.90 17.09
N ARG A 104 32.95 6.95 16.81
CA ARG A 104 31.93 7.09 17.84
C ARG A 104 32.04 5.85 18.71
N LEU A 105 32.75 5.97 19.82
CA LEU A 105 32.71 4.99 20.89
C LEU A 105 31.32 5.16 21.53
N ALA A 106 30.32 4.48 20.97
CA ALA A 106 29.05 4.33 21.65
C ALA A 106 29.32 3.47 22.88
N ALA A 107 29.45 4.10 24.04
CA ALA A 107 29.57 3.40 25.30
C ALA A 107 28.25 2.67 25.55
N THR A 108 28.25 1.34 25.42
CA THR A 108 27.12 0.49 25.76
C THR A 108 27.21 0.16 27.24
N GLY A 109 26.41 0.84 28.07
CA GLY A 109 26.21 0.48 29.47
C GLY A 109 25.05 -0.52 29.60
N ASN A 110 25.13 -1.42 30.58
CA ASN A 110 24.00 -2.27 30.97
C ASN A 110 22.99 -1.40 31.73
N ALA A 111 21.97 -0.90 31.04
CA ALA A 111 20.86 -0.20 31.69
C ALA A 111 19.88 -1.22 32.27
N SER A 112 19.31 -0.93 33.44
CA SER A 112 18.16 -1.68 33.95
C SER A 112 16.98 -1.57 32.97
N GLN A 113 16.13 -2.60 32.90
CA GLN A 113 15.02 -2.63 31.92
C GLN A 113 14.11 -1.40 32.02
N SER A 114 13.87 -0.89 33.24
CA SER A 114 13.07 0.31 33.49
C SER A 114 13.75 1.59 32.99
N GLU A 115 15.06 1.70 33.18
CA GLU A 115 15.86 2.85 32.72
C GLU A 115 15.97 2.88 31.19
N ALA A 116 16.17 1.72 30.55
CA ALA A 116 16.13 1.59 29.10
C ALA A 116 14.78 2.02 28.51
N ALA A 117 13.66 1.62 29.15
CA ALA A 117 12.33 2.03 28.72
C ALA A 117 12.12 3.56 28.83
N GLN A 118 12.62 4.18 29.90
CA GLN A 118 12.56 5.64 30.08
C GLN A 118 13.39 6.38 29.02
N ILE A 119 14.58 5.88 28.69
CA ILE A 119 15.43 6.45 27.63
C ILE A 119 14.72 6.39 26.28
N LEU A 120 14.14 5.24 25.94
CA LEU A 120 13.39 5.08 24.69
C LEU A 120 12.15 5.99 24.65
N ALA A 121 11.44 6.16 25.76
CA ALA A 121 10.31 7.08 25.85
C ALA A 121 10.74 8.53 25.62
N LYS A 122 11.81 8.98 26.27
CA LYS A 122 12.41 10.32 26.06
C LYS A 122 12.83 10.52 24.60
N GLN A 123 13.42 9.51 23.98
CA GLN A 123 13.80 9.56 22.56
C GLN A 123 12.58 9.62 21.62
N ARG A 124 11.47 8.94 21.94
CA ARG A 124 10.24 8.98 21.12
C ARG A 124 9.59 10.36 21.12
N LEU A 125 9.64 11.08 22.24
CA LEU A 125 9.11 12.46 22.33
C LEU A 125 9.87 13.44 21.41
N ASN A 126 11.18 13.23 21.22
CA ASN A 126 12.02 14.10 20.39
C ASN A 126 12.02 13.74 18.90
N ARG A 127 11.40 12.62 18.51
CA ARG A 127 11.34 12.21 17.10
C ARG A 127 10.13 12.88 16.43
N PRO A 128 10.33 13.71 15.39
CA PRO A 128 9.21 14.27 14.66
C PRO A 128 8.45 13.15 13.94
N VAL A 129 7.13 13.25 13.93
CA VAL A 129 6.26 12.38 13.13
C VAL A 129 6.29 12.88 11.70
N SER A 130 6.58 12.00 10.73
CA SER A 130 6.54 12.38 9.32
C SER A 130 5.12 12.78 8.91
N PRO A 131 4.96 13.77 8.02
CA PRO A 131 3.66 14.08 7.47
C PRO A 131 3.13 12.85 6.72
N HIS A 132 1.88 12.46 6.97
CA HIS A 132 1.28 11.26 6.39
C HIS A 132 0.01 11.63 5.60
N LEU A 133 -1.08 12.05 6.26
CA LEU A 133 -2.31 12.43 5.56
C LEU A 133 -2.14 13.68 4.68
N ALA A 134 -1.28 14.62 5.10
CA ALA A 134 -1.09 15.88 4.39
C ALA A 134 -0.37 15.74 3.04
N ILE A 135 0.47 14.72 2.87
CA ILE A 135 1.27 14.51 1.65
C ILE A 135 0.82 13.30 0.81
N TYR A 136 -0.08 12.48 1.35
CA TYR A 136 -0.52 11.27 0.67
C TYR A 136 -1.48 11.60 -0.47
N ARG A 137 -1.30 10.94 -1.63
CA ARG A 137 -2.15 11.15 -2.80
C ARG A 137 -3.59 10.68 -2.50
N PRO A 138 -4.63 11.50 -2.79
CA PRO A 138 -6.01 11.05 -2.73
C PRO A 138 -6.29 9.87 -3.64
N GLN A 139 -6.78 8.78 -3.06
CA GLN A 139 -7.14 7.53 -3.76
C GLN A 139 -8.50 7.06 -3.25
N ILE A 140 -9.30 6.46 -4.15
CA ILE A 140 -10.65 5.97 -3.82
C ILE A 140 -10.64 4.93 -2.69
N THR A 141 -9.54 4.21 -2.50
CA THR A 141 -9.36 3.19 -1.47
C THR A 141 -9.52 3.75 -0.06
N TRP A 142 -8.67 4.69 0.34
CA TRP A 142 -8.70 5.27 1.68
C TRP A 142 -9.80 6.31 1.84
N LEU A 143 -10.18 7.03 0.77
CA LEU A 143 -11.30 7.97 0.80
C LEU A 143 -12.61 7.23 1.08
N ALA A 144 -12.92 6.16 0.34
CA ALA A 144 -14.14 5.39 0.58
C ALA A 144 -14.14 4.75 1.98
N SER A 145 -12.99 4.25 2.46
CA SER A 145 -12.89 3.73 3.83
C SER A 145 -13.16 4.80 4.88
N SER A 146 -12.62 6.01 4.71
CA SER A 146 -12.84 7.13 5.63
C SER A 146 -14.30 7.58 5.61
N LEU A 147 -14.88 7.71 4.43
CA LEU A 147 -16.30 8.02 4.26
C LEU A 147 -17.19 6.97 4.93
N ASN A 148 -16.84 5.68 4.83
CA ASN A 148 -17.63 4.61 5.46
C ASN A 148 -17.67 4.75 6.98
N ARG A 149 -16.56 5.18 7.59
CA ARG A 149 -16.50 5.46 9.02
C ARG A 149 -17.34 6.68 9.37
N ILE A 150 -17.22 7.77 8.61
CA ILE A 150 -17.97 9.01 8.84
C ILE A 150 -19.47 8.75 8.70
N THR A 151 -19.92 8.10 7.62
CA THR A 151 -21.33 7.77 7.42
C THR A 151 -21.86 6.84 8.52
N GLY A 152 -21.06 5.88 8.96
CA GLY A 152 -21.40 5.02 10.09
C GLY A 152 -21.61 5.78 11.40
N ILE A 153 -20.71 6.74 11.70
CA ILE A 153 -20.83 7.62 12.88
C ILE A 153 -22.06 8.53 12.76
N VAL A 154 -22.33 9.10 11.59
CA VAL A 154 -23.51 9.96 11.38
C VAL A 154 -24.79 9.17 11.61
N LEU A 155 -24.92 7.98 11.02
CA LEU A 155 -26.12 7.14 11.14
C LEU A 155 -26.31 6.64 12.56
N SER A 156 -25.30 5.97 13.14
CA SER A 156 -25.37 5.46 14.52
C SER A 156 -25.52 6.57 15.54
N GLY A 157 -24.79 7.68 15.38
CA GLY A 157 -24.88 8.85 16.23
C GLY A 157 -26.27 9.46 16.20
N SER A 158 -26.89 9.59 15.01
CA SER A 158 -28.26 10.08 14.90
C SER A 158 -29.28 9.13 15.55
N LEU A 159 -29.10 7.82 15.42
CA LEU A 159 -29.95 6.82 16.07
C LEU A 159 -29.87 6.89 17.59
N TYR A 160 -28.65 6.94 18.15
CA TYR A 160 -28.46 7.04 19.60
C TYR A 160 -28.94 8.38 20.15
N LEU A 161 -28.67 9.48 19.44
CA LEU A 161 -29.17 10.79 19.85
C LEU A 161 -30.70 10.82 19.88
N PHE A 162 -31.34 10.28 18.85
CA PHE A 162 -32.81 10.17 18.81
C PHE A 162 -33.34 9.27 19.92
N GLY A 163 -32.73 8.10 20.14
CA GLY A 163 -33.13 7.17 21.20
C GLY A 163 -33.02 7.78 22.59
N ILE A 164 -31.93 8.49 22.88
CA ILE A 164 -31.75 9.19 24.16
C ILE A 164 -32.76 10.34 24.29
N ALA A 165 -32.94 11.15 23.25
CA ALA A 165 -33.91 12.23 23.25
C ALA A 165 -35.34 11.72 23.52
N TYR A 166 -35.70 10.59 22.90
CA TYR A 166 -36.99 9.93 23.12
C TYR A 166 -37.19 9.47 24.57
N LEU A 167 -36.15 8.94 25.22
CA LEU A 167 -36.23 8.53 26.63
C LEU A 167 -36.29 9.71 27.61
N VAL A 168 -35.66 10.83 27.26
CA VAL A 168 -35.63 12.06 28.09
C VAL A 168 -36.87 12.92 27.87
N ALA A 169 -37.59 12.73 26.77
CA ALA A 169 -38.75 13.53 26.39
C ALA A 169 -39.83 13.67 27.47
N PRO A 170 -40.25 12.61 28.19
CA PRO A 170 -41.27 12.72 29.25
C PRO A 170 -40.83 13.60 30.42
N TYR A 171 -39.53 13.67 30.71
CA TYR A 171 -38.99 14.45 31.82
C TYR A 171 -38.76 15.93 31.46
N THR A 172 -38.65 16.23 30.18
CA THR A 172 -38.37 17.58 29.65
C THR A 172 -39.60 18.24 29.04
N GLY A 173 -40.71 17.50 28.91
CA GLY A 173 -41.91 17.96 28.23
C GLY A 173 -41.76 18.05 26.71
N TRP A 174 -40.79 17.34 26.12
CA TRP A 174 -40.61 17.31 24.66
C TRP A 174 -41.65 16.41 24.00
N HIS A 175 -42.25 16.91 22.92
CA HIS A 175 -43.25 16.21 22.12
C HIS A 175 -42.60 15.43 20.97
N LEU A 176 -41.99 14.28 21.27
CA LEU A 176 -41.32 13.39 20.30
C LEU A 176 -42.20 12.24 19.80
N GLU A 177 -43.52 12.31 20.02
CA GLU A 177 -44.47 11.40 19.40
C GLU A 177 -44.55 11.59 17.87
N THR A 178 -44.83 10.49 17.15
CA THR A 178 -44.89 10.48 15.68
C THR A 178 -45.80 11.56 15.10
N GLN A 179 -46.93 11.84 15.74
CA GLN A 179 -47.90 12.86 15.28
C GLN A 179 -47.30 14.28 15.31
N SER A 180 -46.66 14.65 16.42
CA SER A 180 -45.98 15.95 16.60
C SER A 180 -44.83 16.11 15.61
N MET A 181 -44.02 15.07 15.44
CA MET A 181 -42.89 15.09 14.51
C MET A 181 -43.35 15.26 13.05
N VAL A 182 -44.36 14.50 12.63
CA VAL A 182 -44.90 14.59 11.26
C VAL A 182 -45.51 15.98 11.02
N ALA A 183 -46.27 16.53 11.96
CA ALA A 183 -46.84 17.87 11.84
C ALA A 183 -45.74 18.94 11.72
N THR A 184 -44.70 18.84 12.55
CA THR A 184 -43.55 19.76 12.54
C THR A 184 -42.82 19.70 11.20
N VAL A 185 -42.49 18.50 10.72
CA VAL A 185 -41.82 18.32 9.43
C VAL A 185 -42.72 18.74 8.28
N ALA A 186 -44.04 18.51 8.36
CA ALA A 186 -45.00 18.93 7.33
C ALA A 186 -45.03 20.46 7.16
N ALA A 187 -44.81 21.22 8.22
CA ALA A 187 -44.74 22.69 8.16
C ALA A 187 -43.47 23.24 7.49
N TRP A 188 -42.42 22.43 7.30
CA TRP A 188 -41.15 22.91 6.75
C TRP A 188 -41.21 23.19 5.23
N PRO A 189 -40.38 24.13 4.73
CA PRO A 189 -40.22 24.37 3.31
C PRO A 189 -39.78 23.10 2.56
N ALA A 190 -40.26 22.91 1.32
CA ALA A 190 -39.94 21.75 0.51
C ALA A 190 -38.42 21.54 0.33
N ALA A 191 -37.65 22.61 0.20
CA ALA A 191 -36.19 22.56 0.10
C ALA A 191 -35.53 21.97 1.36
N VAL A 192 -36.02 22.32 2.56
CA VAL A 192 -35.48 21.79 3.83
C VAL A 192 -35.83 20.31 3.97
N LYS A 193 -37.05 19.91 3.61
CA LYS A 193 -37.48 18.51 3.60
C LYS A 193 -36.60 17.67 2.66
N ALA A 194 -36.37 18.15 1.43
CA ALA A 194 -35.52 17.48 0.46
C ALA A 194 -34.07 17.41 0.94
N GLY A 195 -33.54 18.50 1.53
CA GLY A 195 -32.21 18.53 2.12
C GLY A 195 -32.02 17.51 3.24
N LEU A 196 -33.00 17.40 4.16
CA LEU A 196 -32.96 16.41 5.24
C LEU A 196 -33.07 14.98 4.72
N LYS A 197 -33.97 14.74 3.74
CA LYS A 197 -34.08 13.44 3.06
C LYS A 197 -32.74 13.04 2.43
N ALA A 198 -32.10 13.94 1.68
CA ALA A 198 -30.80 13.69 1.09
C ALA A 198 -29.72 13.44 2.16
N PHE A 199 -29.71 14.25 3.22
CA PHE A 199 -28.72 14.15 4.29
C PHE A 199 -28.71 12.76 4.95
N TYR A 200 -29.85 12.10 5.12
CA TYR A 200 -29.90 10.73 5.65
C TYR A 200 -29.81 9.65 4.56
N ALA A 201 -30.36 9.89 3.37
CA ALA A 201 -30.36 8.90 2.28
C ALA A 201 -28.94 8.59 1.77
N PHE A 202 -28.15 9.62 1.47
CA PHE A 202 -26.80 9.44 0.93
C PHE A 202 -25.85 8.65 1.86
N PRO A 203 -25.70 9.00 3.16
CA PRO A 203 -24.85 8.23 4.05
C PRO A 203 -25.40 6.82 4.28
N PHE A 204 -26.72 6.62 4.32
CA PHE A 204 -27.33 5.29 4.45
C PHE A 204 -26.94 4.39 3.28
N PHE A 205 -27.26 4.80 2.05
CA PHE A 205 -26.93 3.98 0.88
C PHE A 205 -25.43 3.76 0.71
N PHE A 206 -24.62 4.81 0.93
CA PHE A 206 -23.17 4.67 0.86
C PHE A 206 -22.63 3.66 1.88
N HIS A 207 -23.05 3.77 3.14
CA HIS A 207 -22.58 2.89 4.22
C HIS A 207 -23.01 1.45 3.99
N SER A 208 -24.26 1.21 3.57
CA SER A 208 -24.76 -0.14 3.30
C SER A 208 -24.05 -0.79 2.11
N LEU A 209 -23.89 -0.07 1.00
CA LEU A 209 -23.27 -0.61 -0.21
C LEU A 209 -21.76 -0.80 -0.05
N ASN A 210 -21.07 0.17 0.56
CA ASN A 210 -19.66 0.03 0.85
C ASN A 210 -19.42 -1.02 1.95
N GLY A 211 -20.34 -1.16 2.91
CA GLY A 211 -20.36 -2.24 3.89
C GLY A 211 -20.44 -3.62 3.24
N LEU A 212 -21.32 -3.81 2.26
CA LEU A 212 -21.38 -5.06 1.49
C LEU A 212 -20.07 -5.35 0.75
N ARG A 213 -19.43 -4.33 0.19
CA ARG A 213 -18.10 -4.46 -0.41
C ARG A 213 -17.03 -4.85 0.61
N HIS A 214 -17.08 -4.32 1.84
CA HIS A 214 -16.19 -4.73 2.93
C HIS A 214 -16.42 -6.19 3.34
N LEU A 215 -17.68 -6.63 3.44
CA LEU A 215 -18.00 -8.04 3.71
C LEU A 215 -17.46 -8.96 2.60
N ALA A 216 -17.52 -8.54 1.34
CA ALA A 216 -16.91 -9.29 0.24
C ALA A 216 -15.38 -9.40 0.40
N TRP A 217 -14.71 -8.36 0.91
CA TRP A 217 -13.30 -8.42 1.26
C TRP A 217 -13.02 -9.34 2.44
N ASP A 218 -13.89 -9.38 3.45
CA ASP A 218 -13.74 -10.27 4.60
C ASP A 218 -13.84 -11.75 4.21
N VAL A 219 -14.65 -12.08 3.19
CA VAL A 219 -14.76 -13.43 2.59
C VAL A 219 -13.61 -13.72 1.61
N GLY A 220 -12.75 -12.74 1.33
CA GLY A 220 -11.54 -12.93 0.53
C GLY A 220 -11.69 -12.61 -0.96
N VAL A 221 -12.76 -11.92 -1.36
CA VAL A 221 -13.10 -11.68 -2.77
C VAL A 221 -12.72 -10.27 -3.19
N GLY A 222 -12.09 -10.09 -4.37
CA GLY A 222 -11.98 -8.77 -5.01
C GLY A 222 -10.78 -7.92 -4.60
N PHE A 223 -9.66 -8.53 -4.22
CA PHE A 223 -8.42 -7.83 -3.83
C PHE A 223 -7.53 -7.34 -4.98
N LYS A 224 -7.84 -7.69 -6.24
CA LYS A 224 -7.06 -7.15 -7.37
C LYS A 224 -7.26 -5.64 -7.43
N ASN A 225 -6.18 -4.86 -7.60
CA ASN A 225 -6.23 -3.40 -7.58
C ASN A 225 -7.29 -2.82 -8.55
N GLN A 226 -7.42 -3.39 -9.74
CA GLN A 226 -8.45 -3.00 -10.72
C GLN A 226 -9.88 -3.27 -10.21
N GLN A 227 -10.12 -4.38 -9.52
CA GLN A 227 -11.42 -4.68 -8.93
C GLN A 227 -11.74 -3.74 -7.77
N VAL A 228 -10.76 -3.43 -6.92
CA VAL A 228 -10.91 -2.48 -5.80
C VAL A 228 -11.32 -1.10 -6.32
N ILE A 229 -10.70 -0.61 -7.39
CA ILE A 229 -11.03 0.69 -8.00
C ILE A 229 -12.43 0.66 -8.63
N ARG A 230 -12.75 -0.37 -9.43
CA ARG A 230 -14.07 -0.52 -10.08
C ARG A 230 -15.20 -0.61 -9.07
N THR A 231 -15.06 -1.45 -8.05
CA THR A 231 -16.06 -1.60 -6.98
C THR A 231 -16.21 -0.31 -6.17
N GLY A 232 -15.12 0.42 -5.92
CA GLY A 232 -15.16 1.72 -5.23
C GLY A 232 -16.00 2.75 -5.99
N TRP A 233 -15.74 2.92 -7.29
CA TRP A 233 -16.54 3.83 -8.11
C TRP A 233 -17.97 3.33 -8.36
N GLY A 234 -18.16 2.02 -8.44
CA GLY A 234 -19.49 1.40 -8.54
C GLY A 234 -20.37 1.73 -7.34
N VAL A 235 -19.83 1.66 -6.13
CA VAL A 235 -20.54 2.07 -4.90
C VAL A 235 -20.91 3.54 -4.93
N VAL A 236 -19.99 4.43 -5.34
CA VAL A 236 -20.26 5.87 -5.45
C VAL A 236 -21.38 6.15 -6.45
N GLY A 237 -21.32 5.53 -7.64
CA GLY A 237 -22.36 5.67 -8.66
C GLY A 237 -23.72 5.17 -8.20
N LEU A 238 -23.77 3.98 -7.60
CA LEU A 238 -25.02 3.39 -7.10
C LEU A 238 -25.62 4.21 -5.96
N THR A 239 -24.78 4.73 -5.06
CA THR A 239 -25.20 5.65 -4.00
C THR A 239 -25.83 6.91 -4.57
N ALA A 240 -25.21 7.50 -5.61
CA ALA A 240 -25.75 8.71 -6.23
C ALA A 240 -27.14 8.45 -6.85
N VAL A 241 -27.31 7.33 -7.57
CA VAL A 241 -28.59 6.96 -8.16
C VAL A 241 -29.65 6.72 -7.09
N MET A 242 -29.36 5.87 -6.09
CA MET A 242 -30.31 5.54 -5.02
C MET A 242 -30.64 6.75 -4.14
N GLY A 243 -29.63 7.55 -3.79
CA GLY A 243 -29.80 8.75 -2.97
C GLY A 243 -30.65 9.81 -3.67
N LEU A 244 -30.41 10.07 -4.96
CA LEU A 244 -31.22 11.01 -5.75
C LEU A 244 -32.65 10.49 -5.93
N TYR A 245 -32.82 9.22 -6.26
CA TYR A 245 -34.14 8.60 -6.40
C TYR A 245 -34.96 8.75 -5.10
N TYR A 246 -34.39 8.41 -3.95
CA TYR A 246 -35.10 8.53 -2.68
C TYR A 246 -35.36 9.99 -2.26
N THR A 247 -34.49 10.92 -2.66
CA THR A 247 -34.65 12.34 -2.31
C THR A 247 -35.78 13.00 -3.09
N PHE A 248 -35.95 12.66 -4.38
CA PHE A 248 -36.87 13.37 -5.28
C PHE A 248 -38.09 12.56 -5.73
N ALA A 249 -38.01 11.23 -5.77
CA ALA A 249 -39.05 10.36 -6.31
C ALA A 249 -39.73 9.44 -5.26
N GLY A 250 -39.08 9.20 -4.12
CA GLY A 250 -39.67 8.57 -2.93
C GLY A 250 -40.03 9.60 -1.87
#